data_AF-A0A382FM04-F1
#
_entry.id   AF-A0A382FM04-F1
#
_cell.length_a   1.000
_cell.length_b   1.000
_cell.length_c   1.000
_cell.angle_alpha   90.00
_cell.angle_beta   90.00
_cell.angle_gamma   90.00
#
_symmetry.space_group_name_H-M   'P 1'
#
loop_
_entity.id
_entity.type
_entity.pdbx_description
1 polymer ?
#
loop_
_entity_poly.entity_id
_entity_poly.type
_entity_poly.pdbx_seq_one_letter_code
_entity_poly.pdbx_strand_id
1 'polypeptide(L)'
;MPDNQDYFSLSKTELKDKILGAWVGKSYGAMMGEPMEFDAQGEIYEGSLDIQPDAPKIWLHNEDDLYTNMAFLEILRDHGLHATQDNFADVFRKKDFMLWHANGQARQNLLEGIRPGLSGHPYYNPHADDIDFQIECDFIGIISPGLSESSQKISDKVGHIMNFGDGYYAGAFLVAMYAYAYLGASM
;
A
#
# COMPACT_ATOMS: atom_id res chain seq x y z
N MET A 1 -7.50 7.92 37.31
CA MET A 1 -7.50 7.72 35.85
C MET A 1 -7.54 9.11 35.23
N PRO A 2 -6.71 9.48 34.25
CA PRO A 2 -6.88 10.77 33.60
C PRO A 2 -8.10 10.68 32.68
N ASP A 3 -9.24 11.18 33.15
CA ASP A 3 -10.54 11.24 32.45
C ASP A 3 -10.60 12.39 31.42
N ASN A 4 -9.55 12.58 30.63
CA ASN A 4 -9.54 13.59 29.58
C ASN A 4 -8.91 13.02 28.30
N GLN A 5 -9.58 12.02 27.71
CA GLN A 5 -9.32 11.66 26.32
C GLN A 5 -10.12 12.60 25.44
N ASP A 6 -9.43 13.50 24.73
CA ASP A 6 -10.02 14.25 23.64
C ASP A 6 -10.43 13.25 22.55
N TYR A 7 -11.75 13.06 22.40
CA TYR A 7 -12.29 12.17 21.37
C TYR A 7 -12.33 12.91 20.04
N PHE A 8 -11.77 12.28 19.01
CA PHE A 8 -11.97 12.72 17.64
C PHE A 8 -13.25 12.09 17.07
N SER A 9 -14.06 12.89 16.38
CA SER A 9 -15.32 12.44 15.77
C SER A 9 -15.36 12.79 14.29
N LEU A 10 -15.75 11.81 13.47
CA LEU A 10 -16.08 11.99 12.06
C LEU A 10 -17.52 11.55 11.81
N SER A 11 -18.27 12.34 11.06
CA SER A 11 -19.52 11.85 10.48
C SER A 11 -19.24 10.73 9.48
N LYS A 12 -20.23 9.88 9.24
CA LYS A 12 -20.14 8.85 8.19
C LYS A 12 -19.89 9.45 6.81
N THR A 13 -20.39 10.65 6.56
CA THR A 13 -20.19 11.37 5.30
C THR A 13 -18.72 11.78 5.15
N GLU A 14 -18.13 12.42 6.16
CA GLU A 14 -16.71 12.81 6.14
C GLU A 14 -15.78 11.60 6.06
N LEU A 15 -16.09 10.53 6.81
CA LEU A 15 -15.31 9.29 6.74
C LEU A 15 -15.35 8.70 5.32
N LYS A 16 -16.54 8.62 4.71
CA LYS A 16 -16.71 8.10 3.35
C LYS A 16 -15.99 8.98 2.33
N ASP A 17 -16.09 10.30 2.46
CA ASP A 17 -15.43 11.25 1.58
C ASP A 17 -13.91 11.09 1.62
N LYS A 18 -13.31 11.00 2.81
CA LYS A 18 -11.87 10.76 2.98
C LYS A 18 -11.41 9.40 2.44
N ILE A 19 -12.19 8.32 2.65
CA ILE A 19 -11.89 6.99 2.07
C ILE A 19 -11.91 7.06 0.53
N LEU A 20 -12.93 7.70 -0.05
CA LEU A 20 -13.03 7.86 -1.50
C LEU A 20 -11.89 8.72 -2.05
N GLY A 21 -11.55 9.82 -1.37
CA GLY A 21 -10.43 10.69 -1.73
C GLY A 21 -9.10 9.95 -1.73
N ALA A 22 -8.86 9.05 -0.76
CA ALA A 22 -7.64 8.25 -0.73
C ALA A 22 -7.53 7.30 -1.94
N TRP A 23 -8.61 6.58 -2.28
CA TRP A 23 -8.61 5.69 -3.45
C TRP A 23 -8.52 6.45 -4.77
N VAL A 24 -9.25 7.57 -4.90
CA VAL A 24 -9.17 8.43 -6.08
C VAL A 24 -7.77 9.01 -6.24
N GLY A 25 -7.16 9.49 -5.16
CA GLY A 25 -5.79 10.02 -5.16
C GLY A 25 -4.77 8.97 -5.58
N LYS A 26 -4.85 7.74 -5.03
CA LYS A 26 -3.98 6.64 -5.43
C LYS A 26 -4.13 6.30 -6.91
N SER A 27 -5.37 6.07 -7.37
CA SER A 27 -5.61 5.75 -8.79
C SER A 27 -5.17 6.88 -9.72
N TYR A 28 -5.40 8.13 -9.33
CA TYR A 28 -4.93 9.31 -10.07
C TYR A 28 -3.40 9.32 -10.16
N GLY A 29 -2.69 9.10 -9.05
CA GLY A 29 -1.24 9.04 -9.01
C GLY A 29 -0.66 7.96 -9.94
N ALA A 30 -1.19 6.74 -9.88
CA ALA A 30 -0.76 5.64 -10.74
C ALA A 30 -0.97 5.96 -12.24
N MET A 31 -2.16 6.48 -12.60
CA MET A 31 -2.46 6.84 -14.00
C MET A 31 -1.59 7.98 -14.55
N MET A 32 -1.22 8.94 -13.71
CA MET A 32 -0.37 10.08 -14.11
C MET A 32 1.10 9.70 -14.15
N GLY A 33 1.53 8.80 -13.28
CA GLY A 33 2.92 8.38 -13.15
C GLY A 33 3.38 7.43 -14.24
N GLU A 34 2.53 6.48 -14.65
CA GLU A 34 2.91 5.43 -15.61
C GLU A 34 3.53 6.00 -16.91
N PRO A 35 2.95 7.03 -17.58
CA PRO A 35 3.51 7.52 -18.84
C PRO A 35 4.85 8.27 -18.68
N MET A 36 5.29 8.49 -17.44
CA MET A 36 6.51 9.22 -17.09
C MET A 36 7.56 8.28 -16.45
N GLU A 37 7.23 7.01 -16.25
CA GLU A 37 8.10 6.05 -15.59
C GLU A 37 9.40 5.89 -16.41
N PHE A 38 10.54 6.08 -15.76
CA PHE A 38 11.89 6.09 -16.35
C PHE A 38 12.23 7.23 -17.33
N ASP A 39 11.27 8.11 -17.66
CA ASP A 39 11.45 9.18 -18.65
C ASP A 39 11.91 10.53 -18.04
N ALA A 40 11.56 10.81 -16.78
CA ALA A 40 11.86 12.12 -16.15
C ALA A 40 13.36 12.38 -15.96
N GLN A 41 14.11 11.33 -15.57
CA GLN A 41 15.57 11.31 -15.35
C GLN A 41 16.20 12.56 -14.68
N GLY A 42 15.49 13.20 -13.74
CA GLY A 42 15.96 14.38 -13.00
C GLY A 42 15.34 15.71 -13.41
N GLU A 43 14.40 15.70 -14.37
CA GLU A 43 13.60 16.86 -14.77
C GLU A 43 12.24 16.87 -14.05
N ILE A 44 11.76 18.07 -13.72
CA ILE A 44 10.40 18.27 -13.22
C ILE A 44 9.52 18.52 -14.43
N TYR A 45 8.51 17.68 -14.63
CA TYR A 45 7.51 17.92 -15.66
C TYR A 45 6.64 19.14 -15.29
N GLU A 46 6.60 20.11 -16.20
CA GLU A 46 5.65 21.22 -16.16
C GLU A 46 4.51 20.94 -17.15
N GLY A 47 3.26 21.19 -16.75
CA GLY A 47 2.12 20.97 -17.66
C GLY A 47 0.78 20.81 -16.95
N SER A 48 -0.22 20.41 -17.74
CA SER A 48 -1.54 20.08 -17.20
C SER A 48 -1.49 18.77 -16.41
N LEU A 49 -2.27 18.75 -15.34
CA LEU A 49 -2.57 17.57 -14.54
C LEU A 49 -3.83 16.84 -15.05
N ASP A 50 -4.35 17.21 -16.21
CA ASP A 50 -5.51 16.55 -16.81
C ASP A 50 -5.15 15.14 -17.28
N ILE A 51 -5.87 14.15 -16.75
CA ILE A 51 -5.78 12.77 -17.20
C ILE A 51 -6.60 12.61 -18.49
N GLN A 52 -6.03 11.92 -19.48
CA GLN A 52 -6.74 11.55 -20.71
C GLN A 52 -7.97 10.69 -20.36
N PRO A 53 -9.15 10.89 -20.97
CA PRO A 53 -10.37 10.16 -20.60
C PRO A 53 -10.27 8.63 -20.63
N ASP A 54 -9.38 8.07 -21.45
CA ASP A 54 -9.16 6.62 -21.54
C ASP A 54 -8.05 6.08 -20.63
N ALA A 55 -7.28 6.94 -19.95
CA ALA A 55 -6.22 6.53 -19.04
C ALA A 55 -6.66 5.51 -17.97
N PRO A 56 -7.86 5.57 -17.36
CA PRO A 56 -8.29 4.52 -16.42
C PRO A 56 -8.36 3.13 -17.04
N LYS A 57 -8.53 3.02 -18.36
CA LYS A 57 -8.56 1.73 -19.08
C LYS A 57 -7.20 1.33 -19.64
N ILE A 58 -6.24 2.24 -19.64
CA ILE A 58 -4.94 2.00 -20.26
C ILE A 58 -3.91 1.78 -19.15
N TRP A 59 -3.84 2.70 -18.20
CA TRP A 59 -2.79 2.79 -17.20
C TRP A 59 -3.11 2.10 -15.87
N LEU A 60 -4.39 1.83 -15.57
CA LEU A 60 -4.78 0.97 -14.43
C LEU A 60 -4.93 -0.51 -14.83
N HIS A 61 -4.49 -0.86 -16.03
CA HIS A 61 -4.47 -2.23 -16.52
C HIS A 61 -3.04 -2.74 -16.52
N ASN A 62 -2.81 -3.88 -15.86
CA ASN A 62 -1.51 -4.56 -15.73
C ASN A 62 -0.44 -3.83 -14.87
N GLU A 63 -0.80 -2.84 -14.07
CA GLU A 63 0.05 -2.31 -12.99
C GLU A 63 -0.10 -3.10 -11.69
N ASP A 64 0.92 -3.08 -10.82
CA ASP A 64 0.95 -3.81 -9.55
C ASP A 64 0.51 -3.00 -8.32
N ASP A 65 0.73 -1.67 -8.29
CA ASP A 65 0.38 -0.77 -7.20
C ASP A 65 -1.04 -0.96 -6.63
N LEU A 66 -2.07 -1.00 -7.47
CA LEU A 66 -3.45 -1.24 -7.04
C LEU A 66 -3.79 -2.72 -7.00
N TYR A 67 -3.24 -3.57 -7.88
CA TYR A 67 -3.58 -4.99 -7.86
C TYR A 67 -3.13 -5.69 -6.59
N THR A 68 -1.90 -5.43 -6.15
CA THR A 68 -1.40 -5.96 -4.88
C THR A 68 -2.22 -5.43 -3.70
N ASN A 69 -2.49 -4.13 -3.70
CA ASN A 69 -3.23 -3.45 -2.64
C ASN A 69 -4.69 -3.96 -2.52
N MET A 70 -5.38 -4.14 -3.65
CA MET A 70 -6.73 -4.72 -3.69
C MET A 70 -6.72 -6.20 -3.29
N ALA A 71 -5.70 -6.96 -3.67
CA ALA A 71 -5.57 -8.36 -3.28
C ALA A 71 -5.32 -8.52 -1.77
N PHE A 72 -4.51 -7.65 -1.15
CA PHE A 72 -4.36 -7.64 0.31
C PHE A 72 -5.64 -7.20 1.03
N LEU A 73 -6.39 -6.25 0.47
CA LEU A 73 -7.68 -5.85 1.01
C LEU A 73 -8.70 -7.01 0.94
N GLU A 74 -8.66 -7.82 -0.11
CA GLU A 74 -9.45 -9.05 -0.22
C GLU A 74 -9.11 -10.05 0.91
N ILE A 75 -7.83 -10.23 1.26
CA ILE A 75 -7.44 -11.06 2.41
C ILE A 75 -8.07 -10.54 3.71
N LEU A 76 -8.07 -9.22 3.93
CA LEU A 76 -8.71 -8.63 5.11
C LEU A 76 -10.24 -8.74 5.09
N ARG A 77 -10.87 -8.66 3.92
CA ARG A 77 -12.31 -8.89 3.77
C ARG A 77 -12.68 -10.31 4.24
N ASP A 78 -11.86 -11.30 3.88
CA ASP A 78 -12.17 -12.71 4.09
C ASP A 78 -11.73 -13.21 5.47
N HIS A 79 -10.60 -12.72 6.00
CA HIS A 79 -10.01 -13.16 7.27
C HIS A 79 -10.13 -12.14 8.42
N GLY A 80 -10.58 -10.92 8.13
CA GLY A 80 -10.63 -9.83 9.10
C GLY A 80 -9.26 -9.39 9.60
N LEU A 81 -9.25 -8.64 10.70
CA LEU A 81 -8.02 -8.12 11.33
C LEU A 81 -7.11 -9.23 11.92
N HIS A 82 -7.62 -10.46 12.00
CA HIS A 82 -6.87 -11.64 12.45
C HIS A 82 -6.09 -12.30 11.32
N ALA A 83 -6.16 -11.79 10.09
CA ALA A 83 -5.35 -12.25 8.97
C ALA A 83 -3.88 -12.41 9.40
N THR A 84 -3.33 -13.60 9.12
CA THR A 84 -1.94 -13.93 9.38
C THR A 84 -1.07 -13.45 8.22
N GLN A 85 0.22 -13.32 8.47
CA GLN A 85 1.18 -13.02 7.40
C GLN A 85 1.16 -14.10 6.29
N ASP A 86 0.87 -15.36 6.65
CA ASP A 86 0.72 -16.42 5.66
C ASP A 86 -0.55 -16.24 4.79
N ASN A 87 -1.65 -15.72 5.35
CA ASN A 87 -2.82 -15.36 4.55
C ASN A 87 -2.50 -14.26 3.54
N PHE A 88 -1.71 -13.25 3.92
CA PHE A 88 -1.29 -12.20 2.99
C PHE A 88 -0.32 -12.73 1.93
N ALA A 89 0.59 -13.63 2.29
CA ALA A 89 1.53 -14.25 1.34
C ALA A 89 0.84 -15.04 0.22
N ASP A 90 -0.41 -15.48 0.42
CA ASP A 90 -1.22 -16.09 -0.63
C ASP A 90 -1.47 -15.19 -1.82
N VAL A 91 -1.43 -13.87 -1.65
CA VAL A 91 -1.49 -12.92 -2.78
C VAL A 91 -0.36 -13.22 -3.77
N PHE A 92 0.86 -13.37 -3.28
CA PHE A 92 2.02 -13.66 -4.14
C PHE A 92 2.08 -15.10 -4.60
N ARG A 93 1.60 -16.06 -3.79
CA ARG A 93 1.59 -17.50 -4.16
C ARG A 93 0.52 -17.87 -5.19
N LYS A 94 -0.62 -17.18 -5.22
CA LYS A 94 -1.83 -17.66 -5.92
C LYS A 94 -2.37 -16.73 -7.00
N LYS A 95 -2.03 -15.44 -6.98
CA LYS A 95 -2.57 -14.48 -7.96
C LYS A 95 -1.64 -14.37 -9.17
N ASP A 96 -2.24 -14.20 -10.35
CA ASP A 96 -1.53 -14.27 -11.64
C ASP A 96 -1.07 -12.90 -12.19
N PHE A 97 -1.28 -11.81 -11.44
CA PHE A 97 -0.82 -10.50 -11.88
C PHE A 97 0.71 -10.39 -11.79
N MET A 98 1.28 -9.54 -12.64
CA MET A 98 2.71 -9.25 -12.68
C MET A 98 3.15 -8.57 -11.40
N LEU A 99 4.36 -8.89 -10.94
CA LEU A 99 4.99 -8.30 -9.77
C LEU A 99 6.42 -7.97 -10.13
N TRP A 100 6.85 -6.76 -9.79
CA TRP A 100 8.21 -6.29 -10.04
C TRP A 100 9.05 -6.32 -8.77
N HIS A 101 10.36 -6.10 -8.92
CA HIS A 101 11.27 -5.79 -7.81
C HIS A 101 11.09 -6.66 -6.54
N ALA A 102 10.83 -6.04 -5.39
CA ALA A 102 10.75 -6.73 -4.12
C ALA A 102 9.60 -7.73 -4.09
N ASN A 103 8.46 -7.40 -4.70
CA ASN A 103 7.30 -8.28 -4.81
C ASN A 103 7.58 -9.52 -5.67
N GLY A 104 8.20 -9.32 -6.83
CA GLY A 104 8.55 -10.38 -7.76
C GLY A 104 9.50 -11.38 -7.11
N GLN A 105 10.53 -10.89 -6.43
CA GLN A 105 11.47 -11.73 -5.71
C GLN A 105 10.83 -12.41 -4.49
N ALA A 106 9.94 -11.71 -3.75
CA ALA A 106 9.19 -12.30 -2.66
C ALA A 106 8.30 -13.47 -3.12
N ARG A 107 7.64 -13.34 -4.27
CA ARG A 107 6.91 -14.45 -4.90
C ARG A 107 7.83 -15.66 -5.13
N GLN A 108 8.99 -15.47 -5.75
CA GLN A 108 9.92 -16.58 -5.98
C GLN A 108 10.37 -17.23 -4.66
N ASN A 109 10.74 -16.41 -3.67
CA ASN A 109 11.15 -16.89 -2.35
C ASN A 109 10.05 -17.74 -1.69
N LEU A 110 8.80 -17.29 -1.73
CA LEU A 110 7.64 -18.02 -1.20
C LEU A 110 7.41 -19.34 -1.94
N LEU A 111 7.55 -19.36 -3.27
CA LEU A 111 7.40 -20.57 -4.09
C LEU A 111 8.53 -21.58 -3.85
N GLU A 112 9.73 -21.11 -3.52
CA GLU A 112 10.88 -21.93 -3.13
C GLU A 112 10.82 -22.41 -1.66
N GLY A 113 9.79 -22.01 -0.91
CA GLY A 113 9.55 -22.46 0.46
C GLY A 113 10.20 -21.60 1.54
N ILE A 114 10.72 -20.41 1.20
CA ILE A 114 11.10 -19.42 2.19
C ILE A 114 9.82 -18.90 2.85
N ARG A 115 9.83 -18.83 4.18
CA ARG A 115 8.65 -18.45 4.96
C ARG A 115 8.33 -16.96 4.77
N PRO A 116 7.06 -16.54 4.82
CA PRO A 116 6.64 -15.14 4.62
C PRO A 116 7.39 -14.08 5.42
N GLY A 117 7.73 -14.33 6.70
CA GLY A 117 8.50 -13.38 7.51
C GLY A 117 9.99 -13.26 7.14
N LEU A 118 10.44 -14.02 6.14
CA LEU A 118 11.80 -13.99 5.59
C LEU A 118 11.82 -13.73 4.09
N SER A 119 10.68 -13.81 3.38
CA SER A 119 10.65 -13.67 1.92
C SER A 119 11.09 -12.29 1.44
N GLY A 120 10.89 -11.25 2.25
CA GLY A 120 11.40 -9.89 1.98
C GLY A 120 12.76 -9.59 2.61
N HIS A 121 13.33 -10.49 3.41
CA HIS A 121 14.55 -10.21 4.19
C HIS A 121 15.75 -10.00 3.25
N PRO A 122 16.70 -9.08 3.52
CA PRO A 122 17.79 -8.73 2.58
C PRO A 122 18.73 -9.90 2.24
N TYR A 123 18.75 -10.94 3.08
CA TYR A 123 19.46 -12.19 2.80
C TYR A 123 18.85 -12.98 1.63
N TYR A 124 17.53 -12.89 1.42
CA TYR A 124 16.78 -13.61 0.40
C TYR A 124 16.23 -12.70 -0.70
N ASN A 125 16.04 -11.41 -0.41
CA ASN A 125 15.52 -10.44 -1.35
C ASN A 125 16.54 -9.31 -1.59
N PRO A 126 17.29 -9.33 -2.71
CA PRO A 126 18.19 -8.21 -3.05
C PRO A 126 17.48 -6.87 -3.27
N HIS A 127 16.16 -6.87 -3.45
CA HIS A 127 15.31 -5.69 -3.64
C HIS A 127 14.64 -5.24 -2.34
N ALA A 128 15.10 -5.71 -1.18
CA ALA A 128 14.43 -5.47 0.09
C ALA A 128 14.19 -3.98 0.41
N ASP A 129 15.05 -3.08 -0.08
CA ASP A 129 14.96 -1.64 0.12
C ASP A 129 14.21 -0.88 -0.99
N ASP A 130 13.69 -1.58 -2.01
CA ASP A 130 12.89 -0.97 -3.10
C ASP A 130 11.52 -0.50 -2.58
N ILE A 131 10.80 0.30 -3.39
CA ILE A 131 9.61 1.06 -2.95
C ILE A 131 8.31 0.26 -2.90
N ASP A 132 8.31 -1.03 -3.21
CA ASP A 132 7.10 -1.85 -3.41
C ASP A 132 6.10 -1.73 -2.25
N PHE A 133 6.54 -1.92 -1.00
CA PHE A 133 5.64 -1.77 0.13
C PHE A 133 5.18 -0.32 0.33
N GLN A 134 6.03 0.66 0.01
CA GLN A 134 5.68 2.08 0.13
C GLN A 134 4.45 2.43 -0.73
N ILE A 135 4.42 1.97 -1.98
CA ILE A 135 3.34 2.25 -2.93
C ILE A 135 2.12 1.33 -2.75
N GLU A 136 2.23 0.29 -1.93
CA GLU A 136 1.18 -0.70 -1.69
C GLU A 136 0.56 -0.64 -0.28
N CYS A 137 1.06 0.21 0.61
CA CYS A 137 0.65 0.23 2.01
C CYS A 137 -0.67 0.98 2.30
N ASP A 138 -1.22 1.72 1.32
CA ASP A 138 -2.28 2.72 1.54
C ASP A 138 -3.54 2.11 2.18
N PHE A 139 -3.92 0.88 1.77
CA PHE A 139 -5.12 0.23 2.28
C PHE A 139 -5.08 0.08 3.80
N ILE A 140 -3.90 -0.12 4.37
CA ILE A 140 -3.69 -0.31 5.81
C ILE A 140 -4.07 0.96 6.57
N GLY A 141 -3.64 2.11 6.06
CA GLY A 141 -3.99 3.39 6.64
C GLY A 141 -5.45 3.77 6.37
N ILE A 142 -5.97 3.47 5.16
CA ILE A 142 -7.36 3.73 4.78
C ILE A 142 -8.34 3.02 5.71
N ILE A 143 -8.07 1.77 6.10
CA ILE A 143 -8.94 1.02 7.02
C ILE A 143 -8.70 1.33 8.52
N SER A 144 -7.71 2.17 8.84
CA SER A 144 -7.28 2.45 10.21
C SER A 144 -7.40 3.95 10.56
N PRO A 145 -8.59 4.57 10.44
CA PRO A 145 -8.75 6.01 10.61
C PRO A 145 -8.40 6.46 12.03
N GLY A 146 -7.33 7.26 12.17
CA GLY A 146 -6.80 7.72 13.46
C GLY A 146 -6.11 6.65 14.31
N LEU A 147 -5.91 5.43 13.79
CA LEU A 147 -5.44 4.27 14.57
C LEU A 147 -4.03 3.83 14.15
N SER A 148 -3.06 4.73 14.26
CA SER A 148 -1.66 4.48 13.82
C SER A 148 -1.02 3.26 14.49
N GLU A 149 -1.21 3.04 15.79
CA GLU A 149 -0.63 1.87 16.46
C GLU A 149 -1.21 0.54 15.94
N SER A 150 -2.51 0.53 15.62
CA SER A 150 -3.17 -0.67 15.07
C SER A 150 -2.77 -0.92 13.62
N SER A 151 -2.59 0.16 12.85
CA SER A 151 -2.18 0.06 11.45
C SER A 151 -0.76 -0.51 11.31
N GLN A 152 0.17 -0.17 12.23
CA GLN A 152 1.52 -0.74 12.24
C GLN A 152 1.54 -2.27 12.43
N LYS A 153 0.57 -2.85 13.15
CA LYS A 153 0.47 -4.32 13.32
C LYS A 153 0.10 -5.04 12.04
N ILE A 154 -0.61 -4.37 11.13
CA ILE A 154 -0.92 -4.88 9.79
C ILE A 154 0.27 -4.61 8.86
N SER A 155 0.87 -3.42 8.98
CA SER A 155 2.08 -3.03 8.24
C SER A 155 3.21 -4.02 8.41
N ASP A 156 3.51 -4.43 9.65
CA ASP A 156 4.56 -5.39 9.97
C ASP A 156 4.32 -6.75 9.30
N LYS A 157 3.07 -7.22 9.31
CA LYS A 157 2.70 -8.48 8.64
C LYS A 157 2.86 -8.37 7.13
N VAL A 158 2.34 -7.32 6.53
CA VAL A 158 2.26 -7.20 5.06
C VAL A 158 3.60 -6.79 4.49
N GLY A 159 4.20 -5.71 4.99
CA GLY A 159 5.43 -5.14 4.44
C GLY A 159 6.63 -6.07 4.48
N HIS A 160 6.77 -6.90 5.52
CA HIS A 160 7.87 -7.86 5.62
C HIS A 160 7.75 -9.07 4.68
N ILE A 161 6.65 -9.20 3.94
CA ILE A 161 6.55 -10.20 2.87
C ILE A 161 7.50 -9.86 1.73
N MET A 162 7.62 -8.58 1.37
CA MET A 162 8.42 -8.11 0.24
C MET A 162 9.64 -7.26 0.66
N ASN A 163 9.52 -6.40 1.67
CA ASN A 163 10.53 -5.40 2.00
C ASN A 163 11.06 -5.51 3.43
N PHE A 164 12.29 -5.03 3.60
CA PHE A 164 12.96 -4.79 4.87
C PHE A 164 13.71 -3.46 4.79
N GLY A 165 14.32 -3.01 5.89
CA GLY A 165 15.13 -1.79 5.86
C GLY A 165 14.33 -0.57 5.41
N ASP A 166 14.92 0.23 4.53
CA ASP A 166 14.36 1.51 4.09
C ASP A 166 13.05 1.32 3.32
N GLY A 167 12.94 0.27 2.49
CA GLY A 167 11.71 -0.06 1.77
C GLY A 167 10.53 -0.35 2.71
N TYR A 168 10.78 -1.06 3.82
CA TYR A 168 9.77 -1.28 4.85
C TYR A 168 9.43 0.00 5.62
N TYR A 169 10.44 0.71 6.11
CA TYR A 169 10.22 1.88 6.96
C TYR A 169 9.55 3.04 6.21
N ALA A 170 9.82 3.19 4.92
CA ALA A 170 9.12 4.15 4.06
C ALA A 170 7.61 3.86 4.02
N GLY A 171 7.21 2.61 3.79
CA GLY A 171 5.81 2.21 3.83
C GLY A 171 5.20 2.33 5.23
N ALA A 172 5.88 1.86 6.27
CA ALA A 172 5.41 1.96 7.65
C ALA A 172 5.15 3.41 8.08
N PHE A 173 6.00 4.35 7.64
CA PHE A 173 5.80 5.77 7.84
C PHE A 173 4.55 6.29 7.11
N LEU A 174 4.37 5.95 5.82
CA LEU A 174 3.17 6.33 5.06
C LEU A 174 1.88 5.75 5.64
N VAL A 175 1.90 4.50 6.14
CA VAL A 175 0.75 3.88 6.84
C VAL A 175 0.29 4.74 8.02
N ALA A 176 1.23 5.27 8.80
CA ALA A 176 0.90 6.17 9.90
C ALA A 176 0.34 7.51 9.37
N MET A 177 0.91 8.08 8.31
CA MET A 177 0.40 9.30 7.70
C MET A 177 -1.03 9.15 7.19
N TYR A 178 -1.35 8.06 6.49
CA TYR A 178 -2.71 7.76 6.04
C TYR A 178 -3.69 7.67 7.22
N ALA A 179 -3.31 6.97 8.30
CA ALA A 179 -4.14 6.89 9.51
C ALA A 179 -4.37 8.29 10.12
N TYR A 180 -3.35 9.14 10.17
CA TYR A 180 -3.45 10.49 10.72
C TYR A 180 -4.16 11.50 9.81
N ALA A 181 -4.19 11.28 8.48
CA ALA A 181 -4.87 12.16 7.53
C ALA A 181 -6.38 12.31 7.82
N TYR A 182 -6.97 11.32 8.51
CA TYR A 182 -8.36 11.40 8.97
C TYR A 182 -8.59 12.47 10.03
N LEU A 183 -7.56 12.83 10.82
CA LEU A 183 -7.65 13.83 11.89
C LEU A 183 -7.52 15.26 11.37
N GLY A 184 -7.09 15.44 10.12
CA GLY A 184 -7.02 16.75 9.47
C GLY A 184 -8.40 17.27 9.09
N ALA A 185 -8.58 18.60 9.17
CA ALA A 185 -9.80 19.26 8.71
C ALA A 185 -10.03 18.98 7.21
N SER A 186 -11.27 18.66 6.84
CA SER A 186 -11.71 18.67 5.44
C SER A 186 -11.72 20.13 4.97
N MET A 187 -11.03 20.44 3.86
CA MET A 187 -11.08 21.77 3.23
C MET A 187 -12.40 21.99 2.51
#